data_AF-A0A9D2D7D9-F1
#
_entry.id   AF-A0A9D2D7D9-F1
#
_cell.length_a   1.000
_cell.length_b   1.000
_cell.length_c   1.000
_cell.angle_alpha   90.00
_cell.angle_beta   90.00
_cell.angle_gamma   90.00
#
_symmetry.space_group_name_H-M   'P 1'
#
loop_
_entity.id
_entity.type
_entity.pdbx_description
1 polymer ?
#
loop_
_entity_poly.entity_id
_entity_poly.type
_entity_poly.pdbx_seq_one_letter_code
_entity_poly.pdbx_strand_id
1 'polypeptide(L)'
;MSNKKSKNVSKRVKNGTIIHTRDEYFVGKKDYRKPGYEKKGNYRLSAVVDTNRNDELALVKLTTSEKAKPIRGKSGFRAFIETKDDRGRPIKISGRFIPDKQKEPLTTREVNSIKKDCVTDAKTGPRNLRNLRRLKGRKKNNADS
;
A
#
# COMPACT_ATOMS: atom_id res chain seq x y z
N MET A 1 -7.17 -32.22 15.72
CA MET A 1 -7.24 -30.74 15.75
C MET A 1 -7.23 -30.21 14.32
N SER A 2 -8.31 -29.55 13.87
CA SER A 2 -8.37 -28.95 12.53
C SER A 2 -7.31 -27.85 12.41
N ASN A 3 -6.22 -28.13 11.68
CA ASN A 3 -5.10 -27.21 11.49
C ASN A 3 -5.54 -26.07 10.56
N LYS A 4 -6.22 -25.06 11.11
CA LYS A 4 -6.71 -23.88 10.38
C LYS A 4 -5.48 -23.16 9.84
N LYS A 5 -5.12 -23.38 8.56
CA LYS A 5 -3.98 -22.73 7.90
C LYS A 5 -4.03 -21.24 8.23
N SER A 6 -3.05 -20.75 9.00
CA SER A 6 -3.06 -19.35 9.43
C SER A 6 -3.07 -18.43 8.19
N LYS A 7 -3.70 -17.26 8.26
CA LYS A 7 -3.74 -16.36 7.09
C LYS A 7 -2.33 -15.90 6.71
N ASN A 8 -2.04 -15.72 5.42
CA ASN A 8 -0.77 -15.13 4.98
C ASN A 8 -0.82 -13.60 5.17
N VAL A 9 -0.66 -13.14 6.40
CA VAL A 9 -0.70 -11.73 6.83
C VAL A 9 0.38 -11.50 7.90
N SER A 10 0.83 -10.26 8.05
CA SER A 10 1.81 -9.89 9.08
C SER A 10 1.19 -10.02 10.47
N LYS A 11 1.99 -10.47 11.44
CA LYS A 11 1.64 -10.44 12.87
C LYS A 11 2.00 -9.10 13.53
N ARG A 12 2.87 -8.30 12.90
CA ARG A 12 3.46 -7.08 13.47
C ARG A 12 2.82 -5.82 12.93
N VAL A 13 2.45 -5.80 11.64
CA VAL A 13 1.86 -4.65 10.96
C VAL A 13 0.42 -4.96 10.63
N LYS A 14 -0.51 -4.17 11.16
CA LYS A 14 -1.94 -4.34 10.91
C LYS A 14 -2.34 -3.66 9.60
N ASN A 15 -3.27 -4.27 8.88
CA ASN A 15 -3.94 -3.59 7.78
C ASN A 15 -4.67 -2.36 8.33
N GLY A 16 -4.58 -1.24 7.63
CA GLY A 16 -5.09 0.06 8.05
C GLY A 16 -4.05 0.97 8.73
N THR A 17 -2.88 0.44 9.12
CA THR A 17 -1.78 1.27 9.63
C THR A 17 -1.40 2.35 8.60
N ILE A 18 -1.22 3.58 9.08
CA ILE A 18 -0.75 4.69 8.28
C ILE A 18 0.78 4.71 8.29
N ILE A 19 1.38 4.95 7.13
CA ILE A 19 2.82 4.96 6.90
C ILE A 19 3.24 6.33 6.39
N HIS A 20 4.24 6.91 7.04
CA HIS A 20 5.04 8.03 6.55
C HIS A 20 6.17 7.52 5.66
N THR A 21 6.25 8.08 4.46
CA THR A 21 7.30 7.79 3.48
C THR A 21 7.56 9.01 2.58
N ARG A 22 8.19 8.82 1.43
CA ARG A 22 8.35 9.84 0.39
C ARG A 22 8.00 9.30 -0.97
N ASP A 23 7.74 10.18 -1.93
CA ASP A 23 7.36 9.71 -3.27
C ASP A 23 8.52 9.02 -3.98
N GLU A 24 9.76 9.45 -3.75
CA GLU A 24 10.97 8.86 -4.35
C GLU A 24 11.28 7.44 -3.91
N TYR A 25 10.68 6.96 -2.81
CA TYR A 25 10.86 5.60 -2.31
C TYR A 25 9.95 4.58 -2.99
N PHE A 26 9.09 5.02 -3.91
CA PHE A 26 8.27 4.13 -4.72
C PHE A 26 8.90 3.89 -6.11
N VAL A 27 8.54 2.77 -6.72
CA VAL A 27 9.02 2.38 -8.07
C VAL A 27 8.79 3.49 -9.08
N GLY A 28 9.82 3.79 -9.88
CA GLY A 28 9.74 4.75 -10.99
C GLY A 28 9.64 6.22 -10.55
N LYS A 29 9.97 6.52 -9.29
CA LYS A 29 9.94 7.88 -8.73
C LYS A 29 11.25 8.34 -8.12
N LYS A 30 12.34 7.56 -8.24
CA LYS A 30 13.64 7.85 -7.62
C LYS A 30 14.15 9.28 -7.86
N ASP A 31 13.94 9.81 -9.06
CA ASP A 31 14.40 11.15 -9.45
C ASP A 31 13.37 12.26 -9.19
N TYR A 32 12.18 11.90 -8.70
CA TYR A 32 11.14 12.85 -8.33
C TYR A 32 11.28 13.27 -6.88
N ARG A 33 11.66 14.54 -6.65
CA ARG A 33 11.50 15.20 -5.36
C ARG A 33 10.37 16.19 -5.45
N LYS A 34 9.44 16.16 -4.49
CA LYS A 34 8.34 17.13 -4.45
C LYS A 34 8.92 18.52 -4.16
N PRO A 35 8.72 19.52 -5.04
CA PRO A 35 9.22 20.88 -4.81
C PRO A 35 8.71 21.45 -3.47
N GLY A 36 9.60 22.05 -2.69
CA GLY A 36 9.31 22.64 -1.37
C GLY A 36 9.21 21.63 -0.22
N TYR A 37 9.58 20.36 -0.48
CA TYR A 37 9.60 19.28 0.52
C TYR A 37 10.99 18.63 0.65
N GLU A 38 12.03 19.23 0.09
CA GLU A 38 13.39 18.70 0.02
C GLU A 38 13.97 18.46 1.43
N LYS A 39 13.72 19.41 2.35
CA LYS A 39 14.13 19.35 3.76
C LYS A 39 13.05 18.75 4.68
N LYS A 40 11.84 18.51 4.17
CA LYS A 40 10.78 17.85 4.96
C LYS A 40 11.09 16.37 5.01
N GLY A 41 10.92 15.72 6.16
CA GLY A 41 11.15 14.28 6.32
C GLY A 41 10.23 13.41 5.48
N ASN A 42 9.70 12.33 6.05
CA ASN A 42 8.76 11.47 5.35
C ASN A 42 7.37 12.14 5.24
N TYR A 43 7.11 12.86 4.16
CA TYR A 43 5.91 13.69 3.97
C TYR A 43 4.72 12.98 3.32
N ARG A 44 4.94 11.85 2.64
CA ARG A 44 3.88 11.11 1.96
C ARG A 44 3.23 10.15 2.93
N LEU A 45 1.92 10.31 3.12
CA LEU A 45 1.10 9.33 3.83
C LEU A 45 0.62 8.23 2.89
N SER A 46 0.65 6.99 3.37
CA SER A 46 0.09 5.82 2.69
C SER A 46 -0.60 4.91 3.69
N ALA A 47 -1.65 4.21 3.28
CA ALA A 47 -2.34 3.22 4.10
C ALA A 47 -1.90 1.79 3.72
N VAL A 48 -1.67 0.94 4.73
CA VAL A 48 -1.44 -0.50 4.53
C VAL A 48 -2.77 -1.16 4.18
N VAL A 49 -2.91 -1.67 2.96
CA VAL A 49 -4.15 -2.33 2.50
C VAL A 49 -4.06 -3.86 2.52
N ASP A 50 -2.85 -4.40 2.57
CA ASP A 50 -2.60 -5.82 2.79
C ASP A 50 -1.16 -6.05 3.26
N THR A 51 -0.90 -7.22 3.85
CA THR A 51 0.43 -7.63 4.32
C THR A 51 0.68 -9.11 4.07
N ASN A 52 1.91 -9.62 4.23
CA ASN A 52 2.15 -11.06 4.29
C ASN A 52 2.94 -11.45 5.56
N ARG A 53 3.16 -12.76 5.77
CA ARG A 53 3.86 -13.27 6.97
C ARG A 53 5.32 -12.81 7.08
N ASN A 54 5.92 -12.29 6.01
CA ASN A 54 7.28 -11.76 5.98
C ASN A 54 7.35 -10.25 6.26
N ASP A 55 6.26 -9.68 6.79
CA ASP A 55 6.08 -8.25 7.06
C ASP A 55 6.17 -7.35 5.80
N GLU A 56 5.92 -7.92 4.62
CA GLU A 56 5.84 -7.15 3.37
C GLU A 56 4.48 -6.48 3.25
N LEU A 57 4.48 -5.27 2.70
CA LEU A 57 3.33 -4.37 2.71
C LEU A 57 2.79 -4.13 1.30
N ALA A 58 1.47 -4.08 1.16
CA ALA A 58 0.78 -3.39 0.08
C ALA A 58 0.32 -2.02 0.59
N LEU A 59 0.80 -0.95 -0.04
CA LEU A 59 0.48 0.42 0.32
C LEU A 59 -0.38 1.09 -0.75
N VAL A 60 -1.26 1.99 -0.31
CA VAL A 60 -1.98 2.92 -1.18
C VAL A 60 -1.69 4.34 -0.72
N LYS A 61 -1.28 5.21 -1.65
CA LYS A 61 -0.93 6.61 -1.34
C LYS A 61 -2.19 7.42 -1.00
N LEU A 62 -2.12 8.13 0.12
CA LEU A 62 -3.13 9.09 0.53
C LEU A 62 -2.84 10.48 -0.06
N THR A 63 -3.90 11.23 -0.35
CA THR A 63 -3.82 12.56 -0.96
C THR A 63 -5.07 13.38 -0.70
N THR A 64 -4.94 14.70 -0.74
CA THR A 64 -6.03 15.67 -0.66
C THR A 64 -6.44 16.21 -2.04
N SER A 65 -5.93 15.64 -3.12
CA SER A 65 -6.30 16.05 -4.48
C SER A 65 -7.78 15.81 -4.74
N GLU A 66 -8.46 16.74 -5.41
CA GLU A 66 -9.87 16.63 -5.81
C GLU A 66 -10.15 15.40 -6.69
N LYS A 67 -9.15 14.94 -7.44
CA LYS A 67 -9.23 13.74 -8.30
C LYS A 67 -9.10 12.43 -7.52
N ALA A 68 -9.00 12.49 -6.19
CA ALA A 68 -8.82 11.32 -5.34
C ALA A 68 -10.16 10.64 -5.03
N LYS A 69 -10.14 9.31 -4.91
CA LYS A 69 -11.29 8.58 -4.38
C LYS A 69 -11.41 8.88 -2.88
N PRO A 70 -12.57 9.31 -2.37
CA PRO A 70 -12.71 9.72 -0.99
C PRO A 70 -12.57 8.52 -0.04
N ILE A 71 -11.95 8.74 1.11
CA ILE A 71 -12.09 7.88 2.29
C ILE A 71 -13.06 8.61 3.20
N ARG A 72 -14.13 7.94 3.67
CA ARG A 72 -15.24 8.58 4.40
C ARG A 72 -14.72 9.53 5.50
N GLY A 73 -15.03 10.82 5.39
CA GLY A 73 -14.65 11.84 6.38
C GLY A 73 -13.15 12.11 6.53
N LYS A 74 -12.31 11.61 5.62
CA LYS A 74 -10.84 11.71 5.66
C LYS A 74 -10.27 12.17 4.30
N SER A 75 -8.95 12.22 4.20
CA SER A 75 -8.22 12.39 2.94
C SER A 75 -8.58 11.31 1.91
N GLY A 76 -8.52 11.61 0.62
CA GLY A 76 -8.71 10.61 -0.43
C GLY A 76 -7.48 9.76 -0.72
N PHE A 77 -7.60 8.87 -1.71
CA PHE A 77 -6.52 8.04 -2.21
C PHE A 77 -6.51 7.96 -3.74
N ARG A 78 -5.36 7.58 -4.30
CA ARG A 78 -5.26 7.16 -5.71
C ARG A 78 -5.31 5.64 -5.76
N ALA A 79 -6.15 5.09 -6.63
CA ALA A 79 -6.42 3.65 -6.73
C ALA A 79 -5.23 2.86 -7.31
N PHE A 80 -4.09 2.85 -6.62
CA PHE A 80 -2.89 2.14 -7.04
C PHE A 80 -2.22 1.51 -5.84
N ILE A 81 -1.99 0.19 -5.93
CA ILE A 81 -1.38 -0.61 -4.87
C ILE A 81 0.11 -0.79 -5.18
N GLU A 82 0.94 -0.24 -4.30
CA GLU A 82 2.39 -0.36 -4.32
C GLU A 82 2.84 -1.49 -3.41
N THR A 83 3.66 -2.41 -3.90
CA THR A 83 4.24 -3.51 -3.11
C THR A 83 5.76 -3.55 -3.17
N LYS A 84 6.38 -2.65 -3.92
CA LYS A 84 7.83 -2.57 -4.12
C LYS A 84 8.36 -1.15 -3.89
N ASP A 85 9.58 -1.07 -3.37
CA ASP A 85 10.32 0.18 -3.20
C ASP A 85 10.97 0.64 -4.52
N ASP A 86 11.64 1.79 -4.49
CA ASP A 86 12.42 2.38 -5.58
C ASP A 86 13.48 1.44 -6.18
N ARG A 87 13.91 0.42 -5.42
CA ARG A 87 14.91 -0.57 -5.82
C ARG A 87 14.27 -1.89 -6.27
N GLY A 88 12.95 -1.93 -6.41
CA GLY A 88 12.20 -3.12 -6.83
C GLY A 88 12.07 -4.21 -5.77
N ARG A 89 12.48 -3.93 -4.52
CA ARG A 89 12.41 -4.85 -3.37
C ARG A 89 11.05 -4.72 -2.67
N PRO A 90 10.56 -5.77 -1.98
CA PRO A 90 9.30 -5.67 -1.23
C PRO A 90 9.31 -4.52 -0.22
N ILE A 91 8.20 -3.78 -0.12
CA ILE A 91 8.06 -2.72 0.88
C ILE A 91 7.95 -3.36 2.26
N LYS A 92 8.76 -2.89 3.21
CA LYS A 92 8.72 -3.27 4.63
C LYS A 92 8.89 -2.03 5.51
N ILE A 93 8.48 -2.13 6.77
CA ILE A 93 8.79 -1.10 7.76
C ILE A 93 10.30 -0.92 7.88
N SER A 94 10.76 0.32 7.74
CA SER A 94 12.17 0.72 7.74
C SER A 94 12.28 2.23 7.93
N GLY A 95 13.50 2.79 7.94
CA GLY A 95 13.68 4.25 7.96
C GLY A 95 13.04 4.99 6.77
N ARG A 96 12.70 4.29 5.69
CA ARG A 96 11.98 4.84 4.51
C ARG A 96 10.45 4.72 4.58
N PHE A 97 9.95 3.78 5.38
CA PHE A 97 8.52 3.49 5.52
C PHE A 97 8.23 3.31 7.01
N ILE A 98 7.82 4.41 7.64
CA ILE A 98 7.72 4.52 9.09
C ILE A 98 6.23 4.52 9.48
N PRO A 99 5.78 3.68 10.43
CA PRO A 99 4.42 3.77 10.96
C PRO A 99 4.16 5.13 11.59
N ASP A 100 3.05 5.74 11.22
CA ASP A 100 2.51 6.90 11.92
C ASP A 100 1.94 6.45 13.28
N LYS A 101 2.39 7.10 14.35
CA LYS A 101 1.95 6.82 15.72
C LYS A 101 0.83 7.76 16.19
N GLN A 102 0.60 8.85 15.48
CA GLN A 102 -0.36 9.90 15.85
C GLN A 102 -1.67 9.74 15.10
N LYS A 103 -1.64 9.29 13.85
CA LYS A 103 -2.86 9.09 13.06
C LYS A 103 -3.58 7.82 13.44
N GLU A 104 -4.89 7.95 13.56
CA GLU A 104 -5.79 6.80 13.70
C GLU A 104 -5.65 5.86 12.48
N PRO A 105 -5.44 4.56 12.72
CA PRO A 105 -5.49 3.56 11.67
C PRO A 105 -6.85 3.55 10.96
N LEU A 106 -6.84 3.14 9.70
CA LEU A 106 -8.07 2.87 8.99
C LEU A 106 -8.74 1.61 9.54
N THR A 107 -10.06 1.64 9.63
CA THR A 107 -10.89 0.50 9.98
C THR A 107 -10.82 -0.59 8.91
N THR A 108 -11.14 -1.83 9.29
CA THR A 108 -11.24 -2.95 8.35
C THR A 108 -12.19 -2.66 7.19
N ARG A 109 -13.29 -1.93 7.44
CA ARG A 109 -14.26 -1.56 6.42
C ARG A 109 -13.66 -0.59 5.40
N GLU A 110 -12.95 0.44 5.86
CA GLU A 110 -12.26 1.39 4.99
C GLU A 110 -11.18 0.70 4.16
N VAL A 111 -10.36 -0.15 4.80
CA VAL A 111 -9.31 -0.91 4.10
C VAL A 111 -9.90 -1.79 3.01
N ASN A 112 -10.97 -2.53 3.31
CA ASN A 112 -11.63 -3.38 2.33
C ASN A 112 -12.25 -2.57 1.18
N SER A 113 -12.80 -1.40 1.47
CA SER A 113 -13.32 -0.48 0.44
C SER A 113 -12.19 0.00 -0.48
N ILE A 114 -11.10 0.52 0.07
CA ILE A 114 -9.93 0.99 -0.70
C ILE A 114 -9.40 -0.15 -1.56
N LYS A 115 -9.25 -1.35 -0.99
CA LYS A 115 -8.76 -2.52 -1.70
C LYS A 115 -9.67 -2.89 -2.85
N LYS A 116 -11.00 -2.91 -2.64
CA LYS A 116 -12.00 -3.16 -3.68
C LYS A 116 -11.84 -2.14 -4.80
N ASP A 117 -11.87 -0.85 -4.47
CA ASP A 117 -11.78 0.25 -5.43
C ASP A 117 -10.48 0.24 -6.23
N CYS A 118 -9.39 -0.26 -5.64
CA CYS A 118 -8.12 -0.45 -6.33
C CYS A 118 -8.18 -1.62 -7.31
N VAL A 119 -8.74 -2.76 -6.93
CA VAL A 119 -8.75 -3.96 -7.80
C VAL A 119 -9.83 -3.92 -8.88
N THR A 120 -10.90 -3.14 -8.67
CA THR A 120 -11.96 -2.91 -9.66
C THR A 120 -11.74 -1.68 -10.51
N ASP A 121 -10.65 -0.93 -10.31
CA ASP A 121 -10.34 0.23 -11.13
C ASP A 121 -10.05 -0.19 -12.58
N ALA A 122 -10.70 0.45 -13.55
CA ALA A 122 -10.57 0.08 -14.95
C ALA A 122 -9.13 0.20 -15.47
N LYS A 123 -8.36 1.17 -14.98
CA LYS A 123 -7.00 1.44 -15.49
C LYS A 123 -5.94 0.66 -14.73
N THR A 124 -6.08 0.54 -13.41
CA THR A 124 -5.04 -0.01 -12.55
C THR A 124 -5.40 -1.37 -11.93
N GLY A 125 -6.66 -1.79 -11.98
CA GLY A 125 -7.20 -3.00 -11.37
C GLY A 125 -6.43 -4.28 -11.71
N PRO A 126 -6.19 -4.60 -13.01
CA PRO A 126 -5.43 -5.77 -13.39
C PRO A 126 -4.01 -5.79 -12.79
N ARG A 127 -3.35 -4.62 -12.75
CA ARG A 127 -2.01 -4.49 -12.15
C ARG A 127 -2.05 -4.61 -10.64
N ASN A 128 -3.02 -3.99 -9.98
CA ASN A 128 -3.23 -4.07 -8.53
C ASN A 128 -3.48 -5.52 -8.08
N LEU A 129 -4.29 -6.28 -8.82
CA LEU A 129 -4.50 -7.71 -8.59
C LEU A 129 -3.21 -8.52 -8.72
N ARG A 130 -2.40 -8.26 -9.76
CA ARG A 130 -1.09 -8.90 -9.91
C ARG A 130 -0.15 -8.58 -8.76
N ASN A 131 -0.11 -7.32 -8.30
CA ASN A 131 0.71 -6.91 -7.17
C ASN A 131 0.30 -7.62 -5.88
N LEU A 132 -1.00 -7.70 -5.59
CA LEU A 132 -1.51 -8.42 -4.43
C LEU A 132 -1.26 -9.93 -4.51
N ARG A 133 -1.46 -10.56 -5.68
CA ARG A 133 -1.17 -12.00 -5.87
C ARG A 133 0.30 -12.30 -5.62
N ARG A 134 1.21 -11.49 -6.18
CA ARG A 134 2.66 -11.59 -5.97
C ARG A 134 3.02 -11.43 -4.49
N LEU A 135 2.49 -10.41 -3.82
CA LEU A 135 2.69 -10.20 -2.38
C LEU A 135 2.28 -11.45 -1.56
N LYS A 136 1.21 -12.13 -1.97
CA LYS A 136 0.73 -13.34 -1.30
C LYS A 136 1.47 -14.62 -1.70
N GLY A 137 2.50 -14.54 -2.55
CA GLY A 137 3.23 -15.70 -3.06
C GLY A 137 2.39 -16.59 -3.97
N ARG A 138 1.29 -16.07 -4.55
CA ARG A 138 0.46 -16.84 -5.49
C ARG A 138 1.14 -16.82 -6.87
N LYS A 139 1.34 -18.00 -7.46
CA LYS A 139 1.84 -18.13 -8.85
C LYS A 139 0.94 -17.35 -9.81
N LYS A 140 1.51 -16.85 -10.91
CA LYS A 140 0.69 -16.42 -12.06
C LYS A 140 -0.15 -17.64 -12.47
N ASN A 141 -1.46 -17.47 -12.61
CA ASN A 141 -2.20 -18.41 -13.44
C ASN A 141 -1.63 -18.21 -14.85
N ASN A 142 -1.10 -19.26 -15.46
CA ASN A 142 -0.74 -19.26 -16.87
C ASN A 142 -2.05 -19.09 -17.66
N ALA A 143 -2.41 -17.85 -17.91
CA ALA A 143 -3.32 -17.42 -18.97
C ALA A 143 -2.61 -16.20 -19.55
N ASP A 144 -2.38 -16.21 -20.86
CA ASP A 144 -1.40 -15.41 -21.60
C ASP A 144 -0.03 -16.13 -21.70
N SER A 145 -0.05 -17.29 -22.34
CA SER A 145 0.99 -17.76 -23.27
C SER A 145 0.37 -17.80 -24.65
#